data_AF-K1R644-F1
#
_entry.id   AF-K1R644-F1
#
_cell.length_a   1.000
_cell.length_b   1.000
_cell.length_c   1.000
_cell.angle_alpha   90.00
_cell.angle_beta   90.00
_cell.angle_gamma   90.00
#
_symmetry.space_group_name_H-M   'P 1'
#
loop_
_entity.id
_entity.type
_entity.pdbx_description
1 polymer ?
#
loop_
_entity_poly.entity_id
_entity_poly.type
_entity_poly.pdbx_seq_one_letter_code
_entity_poly.pdbx_strand_id
1 'polypeptide(L)'
;MFIVTACFGVIRQAVHFQNEEWSWFMLRSVFFYPYWMIYGEIFKEEIDTCTDTDNYPGGCTYGSWVSPLAMFVFLLVIFILLVNLLIARFNATCIRVIPRVREIWKYQRYNVILKYKLSSLLPPPLAVFSLIYQGIKYLIWKCRGREDFCDHGLKIYLTDEEKDKLHEFELQCLEDYVRHKENKLQTSANKRISAISERVTEISAQMDDITVQEKSFRHTLQLADQGVSKLEEIFLKNHEIVKLMGHMVPGFDEFAQSPSRQ
;
A
#
# COMPACT_ATOMS: atom_id res chain seq x y z
N MET A 1 4.89 -30.59 10.34
CA MET A 1 3.97 -31.74 10.20
C MET A 1 4.73 -33.05 10.10
N PHE A 2 5.57 -33.26 9.07
CA PHE A 2 6.31 -34.51 8.87
C PHE A 2 7.04 -35.04 10.12
N ILE A 3 7.81 -34.18 10.83
CA ILE A 3 8.53 -34.57 12.04
C ILE A 3 7.58 -35.09 13.13
N VAL A 4 6.45 -34.39 13.34
CA VAL A 4 5.45 -34.77 14.35
C VAL A 4 4.80 -36.11 14.00
N THR A 5 4.48 -36.32 12.72
CA THR A 5 3.96 -37.59 12.19
C THR A 5 4.97 -38.74 12.37
N ALA A 6 6.25 -38.50 12.09
CA ALA A 6 7.30 -39.49 12.27
C ALA A 6 7.48 -39.86 13.76
N CYS A 7 7.52 -38.87 14.66
CA CYS A 7 7.66 -39.11 16.10
C CYS A 7 6.51 -39.97 16.64
N PHE A 8 5.26 -39.61 16.34
CA PHE A 8 4.11 -40.39 16.77
C PHE A 8 4.09 -41.79 16.13
N GLY A 9 4.41 -41.90 14.83
CA GLY A 9 4.50 -43.18 14.12
C GLY A 9 5.51 -44.15 14.73
N VAL A 10 6.68 -43.65 15.12
CA VAL A 10 7.72 -44.44 15.80
C VAL A 10 7.26 -44.87 17.19
N ILE A 11 6.66 -43.95 17.97
CA ILE A 11 6.12 -44.27 19.30
C ILE A 11 5.05 -45.36 19.17
N ARG A 12 4.11 -45.24 18.23
CA ARG A 12 3.06 -46.23 17.99
C ARG A 12 3.65 -47.59 17.61
N GLN A 13 4.56 -47.63 16.64
CA GLN A 13 5.18 -48.89 16.19
C GLN A 13 5.95 -49.56 17.33
N ALA A 14 6.70 -48.80 18.14
CA ALA A 14 7.47 -49.32 19.27
C ALA A 14 6.60 -49.87 20.41
N VAL A 15 5.41 -49.29 20.64
CA VAL A 15 4.47 -49.77 21.69
C VAL A 15 3.69 -51.01 21.24
N HIS A 16 3.25 -51.07 19.98
CA HIS A 16 2.45 -52.20 19.47
C HIS A 16 3.31 -53.43 19.11
N PHE A 17 4.51 -53.23 18.56
CA PHE A 17 5.37 -54.32 18.07
C PHE A 17 6.74 -54.26 18.76
N GLN A 18 6.84 -54.88 19.95
CA GLN A 18 8.05 -54.84 20.78
C GLN A 18 9.16 -55.81 20.32
N ASN A 19 8.80 -56.89 19.62
CA ASN A 19 9.70 -58.00 19.27
C ASN A 19 9.80 -58.23 17.75
N GLU A 20 9.58 -57.20 16.94
CA GLU A 20 9.65 -57.30 15.47
C GLU A 20 11.06 -56.97 14.96
N GLU A 21 11.57 -57.75 13.99
CA GLU A 21 12.85 -57.46 13.34
C GLU A 21 12.74 -56.27 12.38
N TRP A 22 13.87 -55.61 12.12
CA TRP A 22 13.91 -54.49 11.17
C TRP A 22 13.49 -54.93 9.76
N SER A 23 12.43 -54.31 9.24
CA SER A 23 11.93 -54.55 7.89
C SER A 23 11.49 -53.25 7.20
N TRP A 24 11.47 -53.26 5.86
CA TRP A 24 10.91 -52.15 5.07
C TRP A 24 9.41 -51.95 5.31
N PHE A 25 8.71 -53.01 5.72
CA PHE A 25 7.30 -52.96 6.07
C PHE A 25 7.06 -52.17 7.36
N MET A 26 7.94 -52.33 8.36
CA MET A 26 7.91 -51.52 9.60
C MET A 26 8.02 -50.02 9.28
N LEU A 27 8.97 -49.63 8.42
CA LEU A 27 9.12 -48.23 8.03
C LEU A 27 7.87 -47.68 7.32
N ARG A 28 7.24 -48.49 6.46
CA ARG A 28 5.96 -48.13 5.84
C ARG A 28 4.87 -47.91 6.90
N SER A 29 4.74 -48.83 7.87
CA SER A 29 3.74 -48.73 8.94
C SER A 29 3.92 -47.49 9.81
N VAL A 30 5.17 -47.10 10.11
CA VAL A 30 5.48 -45.88 10.87
C VAL A 30 4.88 -44.63 10.21
N PHE A 31 4.86 -44.52 8.89
CA PHE A 31 4.30 -43.35 8.20
C PHE A 31 2.84 -43.53 7.78
N PHE A 32 2.42 -44.75 7.44
CA PHE A 32 1.09 -45.03 6.87
C PHE A 32 -0.03 -44.67 7.85
N TYR A 33 -0.01 -45.22 9.05
CA TYR A 33 -1.05 -45.01 10.06
C TYR A 33 -1.24 -43.54 10.44
N PRO A 34 -0.20 -42.81 10.87
CA PRO A 34 -0.37 -41.42 11.27
C PRO A 34 -0.67 -40.50 10.08
N TYR A 35 -0.38 -40.89 8.84
CA TYR A 35 -0.78 -40.15 7.64
C TYR A 35 -2.29 -40.21 7.42
N TRP A 36 -2.89 -41.42 7.38
CA TRP A 36 -4.34 -41.59 7.24
C TRP A 36 -5.12 -40.94 8.38
N MET A 37 -4.51 -40.94 9.57
CA MET A 37 -5.06 -40.26 10.73
C MET A 37 -5.21 -38.75 10.56
N ILE A 38 -4.35 -38.09 9.78
CA ILE A 38 -4.48 -36.65 9.43
C ILE A 38 -5.70 -36.41 8.51
N TYR A 39 -6.15 -37.42 7.77
CA TYR A 39 -7.35 -37.35 6.94
C TYR A 39 -8.64 -37.75 7.69
N GLY A 40 -8.52 -38.16 8.96
CA GLY A 40 -9.66 -38.49 9.81
C GLY A 40 -9.91 -39.99 10.01
N GLU A 41 -9.09 -40.86 9.42
CA GLU A 41 -9.17 -42.31 9.67
C GLU A 41 -8.44 -42.65 10.97
N ILE A 42 -9.22 -42.88 12.03
CA ILE A 42 -8.72 -43.28 13.33
C ILE A 42 -8.97 -44.79 13.43
N PHE A 43 -7.92 -45.59 13.30
CA PHE A 43 -7.95 -47.06 13.33
C PHE A 43 -8.32 -47.60 14.71
N LYS A 44 -9.60 -47.42 15.11
CA LYS A 44 -10.09 -47.64 16.48
C LYS A 44 -9.85 -49.05 17.01
N GLU A 45 -9.96 -50.04 16.14
CA GLU A 45 -9.76 -51.46 16.45
C GLU A 45 -8.30 -51.79 16.81
N GLU A 46 -7.34 -50.96 16.36
CA GLU A 46 -5.92 -51.16 16.63
C GLU A 46 -5.39 -50.31 17.80
N ILE A 47 -6.22 -49.47 18.43
CA ILE A 47 -5.75 -48.53 19.48
C ILE A 47 -5.45 -49.25 20.79
N ASP A 48 -6.31 -50.18 21.18
CA ASP A 48 -6.23 -50.87 22.46
C ASP A 48 -6.12 -52.39 22.26
N THR A 49 -4.88 -52.87 22.34
CA THR A 49 -4.55 -54.30 22.24
C THR A 49 -4.92 -55.09 23.49
N CYS A 50 -5.34 -54.44 24.58
CA CYS A 50 -5.63 -55.10 25.86
C CYS A 50 -7.10 -55.47 26.03
N THR A 51 -8.00 -54.77 25.34
CA THR A 51 -9.46 -55.01 25.41
C THR A 51 -9.94 -55.98 24.32
N ASP A 52 -9.19 -56.12 23.22
CA ASP A 52 -9.59 -56.89 22.05
C ASP A 52 -8.79 -58.20 21.89
N THR A 53 -9.26 -59.27 22.55
CA THR A 53 -8.58 -60.57 22.62
C THR A 53 -8.67 -61.38 21.32
N ASP A 54 -9.60 -61.06 20.42
CA ASP A 54 -9.84 -61.80 19.18
C ASP A 54 -8.81 -61.44 18.09
N ASN A 55 -8.39 -60.17 18.03
CA ASN A 55 -7.40 -59.68 17.07
C ASN A 55 -5.95 -59.84 17.56
N TYR A 56 -5.74 -59.90 18.89
CA TYR A 56 -4.41 -60.00 19.51
C TYR A 56 -4.31 -61.20 20.48
N PRO A 57 -4.09 -62.42 19.95
CA PRO A 57 -4.06 -63.65 20.76
C PRO A 57 -2.87 -63.73 21.75
N GLY A 58 -1.90 -62.81 21.65
CA GLY A 58 -0.70 -62.74 22.50
C GLY A 58 -0.86 -61.96 23.81
N GLY A 59 -2.04 -61.39 24.08
CA GLY A 59 -2.31 -60.60 25.30
C GLY A 59 -1.81 -59.15 25.25
N CYS A 60 -2.10 -58.41 26.32
CA CYS A 60 -1.86 -56.97 26.46
C CYS A 60 -0.36 -56.62 26.40
N THR A 61 0.05 -55.78 25.45
CA THR A 61 1.43 -55.29 25.36
C THR A 61 1.76 -54.31 26.49
N TYR A 62 2.98 -54.39 27.02
CA TYR A 62 3.42 -53.48 28.08
C TYR A 62 3.42 -52.03 27.56
N GLY A 63 2.72 -51.14 28.26
CA GLY A 63 2.62 -49.73 27.87
C GLY A 63 1.51 -49.40 26.87
N SER A 64 0.52 -50.28 26.66
CA SER A 64 -0.63 -50.03 25.78
C SER A 64 -1.29 -48.66 26.02
N TRP A 65 -1.40 -48.18 27.27
CA TRP A 65 -1.96 -46.86 27.62
C TRP A 65 -1.21 -45.65 27.02
N VAL A 66 0.06 -45.81 26.63
CA VAL A 66 0.87 -44.74 26.03
C VAL A 66 0.41 -44.45 24.61
N SER A 67 -0.04 -45.46 23.86
CA SER A 67 -0.47 -45.31 22.46
C SER A 67 -1.70 -44.38 22.33
N PRO A 68 -2.82 -44.60 23.06
CA PRO A 68 -3.97 -43.70 23.07
C PRO A 68 -3.64 -42.28 23.55
N LEU A 69 -2.77 -42.14 24.56
CA LEU A 69 -2.36 -40.84 25.08
C LEU A 69 -1.54 -40.05 24.05
N ALA A 70 -0.53 -40.70 23.45
CA ALA A 70 0.29 -40.10 22.40
C ALA A 70 -0.56 -39.75 21.16
N MET A 71 -1.53 -40.59 20.84
CA MET A 71 -2.50 -40.36 19.77
C MET A 71 -3.34 -39.10 20.02
N PHE A 72 -3.86 -38.90 21.24
CA PHE A 72 -4.61 -37.70 21.61
C PHE A 72 -3.77 -36.43 21.46
N VAL A 73 -2.54 -36.43 21.99
CA VAL A 73 -1.60 -35.30 21.86
C VAL A 73 -1.26 -35.04 20.39
N PHE A 74 -1.03 -36.09 19.60
CA PHE A 74 -0.76 -35.99 18.17
C PHE A 74 -1.90 -35.30 17.42
N LEU A 75 -3.15 -35.73 17.64
CA LEU A 75 -4.32 -35.13 16.98
C LEU A 75 -4.51 -33.66 17.37
N LEU A 76 -4.31 -33.32 18.63
CA LEU A 76 -4.36 -31.93 19.12
C LEU A 76 -3.34 -31.08 18.35
N VAL A 77 -2.08 -31.51 18.32
CA VAL A 77 -1.01 -30.77 17.65
C VAL A 77 -1.24 -30.67 16.14
N ILE A 78 -1.70 -31.73 15.48
CA ILE A 78 -1.97 -31.73 14.04
C ILE A 78 -3.16 -30.83 13.71
N PHE A 79 -4.34 -31.13 14.24
CA PHE A 79 -5.58 -30.50 13.79
C PHE A 79 -5.81 -29.12 14.43
N ILE A 80 -5.54 -28.97 15.72
CA ILE A 80 -5.81 -27.70 16.42
C ILE A 80 -4.69 -26.69 16.17
N LEU A 81 -3.42 -27.12 16.14
CA LEU A 81 -2.30 -26.20 15.93
C LEU A 81 -1.85 -26.15 14.47
N LEU A 82 -1.36 -27.26 13.90
CA LEU A 82 -0.63 -27.22 12.64
C LEU A 82 -1.51 -26.95 11.42
N VAL A 83 -2.68 -27.58 11.31
CA VAL A 83 -3.63 -27.35 10.20
C VAL A 83 -4.17 -25.92 10.25
N ASN A 84 -4.58 -25.44 11.42
CA ASN A 84 -5.08 -24.06 11.57
C ASN A 84 -4.02 -23.01 11.23
N LEU A 85 -2.77 -23.20 11.69
CA LEU A 85 -1.66 -22.32 11.32
C LEU A 85 -1.33 -22.39 9.82
N LEU A 86 -1.45 -23.57 9.20
CA LEU A 86 -1.26 -23.72 7.76
C LEU A 86 -2.32 -22.94 6.98
N ILE A 87 -3.59 -23.06 7.38
CA ILE A 87 -4.70 -22.31 6.78
C ILE A 87 -4.46 -20.80 6.95
N ALA A 88 -4.09 -20.34 8.14
CA ALA A 88 -3.81 -18.93 8.41
C ALA A 88 -2.65 -18.39 7.53
N ARG A 89 -1.54 -19.13 7.43
CA ARG A 89 -0.40 -18.76 6.60
C ARG A 89 -0.74 -18.78 5.11
N PHE A 90 -1.52 -19.76 4.65
CA PHE A 90 -1.95 -19.84 3.26
C PHE A 90 -2.85 -18.65 2.91
N ASN A 91 -3.82 -18.32 3.77
CA ASN A 91 -4.70 -17.16 3.59
C ASN A 91 -3.90 -15.85 3.49
N ALA A 92 -2.98 -15.60 4.44
CA ALA A 92 -2.11 -14.42 4.40
C ALA A 92 -1.26 -14.36 3.13
N THR A 93 -0.75 -15.51 2.67
CA THR A 93 0.05 -15.60 1.44
C THR A 93 -0.81 -15.35 0.20
N CYS A 94 -2.01 -15.93 0.13
CA CYS A 94 -2.94 -15.72 -0.97
C CYS A 94 -3.28 -14.24 -1.14
N ILE A 95 -3.61 -13.54 -0.06
CA ILE A 95 -3.91 -12.10 -0.11
C ILE A 95 -2.71 -11.32 -0.68
N ARG A 96 -1.48 -11.66 -0.29
CA ARG A 96 -0.25 -11.02 -0.80
C ARG A 96 0.07 -11.38 -2.25
N VAL A 97 -0.19 -12.62 -2.67
CA VAL A 97 0.28 -13.19 -3.95
C VAL A 97 -0.73 -12.98 -5.08
N ILE A 98 -2.04 -13.03 -4.81
CA ILE A 98 -3.12 -12.82 -5.79
C ILE A 98 -2.92 -11.55 -6.66
N PRO A 99 -2.58 -10.36 -6.12
CA PRO A 99 -2.38 -9.18 -6.97
C PRO A 99 -1.22 -9.37 -7.95
N ARG A 100 -0.10 -9.97 -7.52
CA ARG A 100 1.06 -10.26 -8.39
C ARG A 100 0.72 -11.29 -9.47
N VAL A 101 0.02 -12.36 -9.09
CA VAL A 101 -0.43 -13.39 -10.03
C VAL A 101 -1.41 -12.81 -11.05
N ARG A 102 -2.27 -11.86 -10.65
CA ARG A 102 -3.20 -11.19 -11.57
C ARG A 102 -2.46 -10.38 -12.64
N GLU A 103 -1.37 -9.71 -12.29
CA GLU A 103 -0.54 -8.99 -13.27
C GLU A 103 0.11 -9.96 -14.28
N ILE A 104 0.70 -11.05 -13.78
CA ILE A 104 1.27 -12.11 -14.63
C ILE A 104 0.20 -12.73 -15.53
N TRP A 105 -0.99 -13.00 -14.99
CA TRP A 105 -2.11 -13.55 -15.75
C TRP A 105 -2.57 -12.60 -16.86
N LYS A 106 -2.63 -11.29 -16.60
CA LYS A 106 -2.94 -10.29 -17.65
C LYS A 106 -1.90 -10.30 -18.76
N TYR A 107 -0.61 -10.43 -18.43
CA TYR A 107 0.46 -10.54 -19.41
C TYR A 107 0.36 -11.85 -20.23
N GLN A 108 0.19 -12.98 -19.56
CA GLN A 108 0.03 -14.29 -20.23
C GLN A 108 -1.21 -14.34 -21.11
N ARG A 109 -2.31 -13.71 -20.68
CA ARG A 109 -3.56 -13.62 -21.45
C ARG A 109 -3.34 -12.95 -22.81
N TYR A 110 -2.51 -11.92 -22.90
CA TYR A 110 -2.18 -11.30 -24.19
C TYR A 110 -1.58 -12.32 -25.17
N ASN A 111 -0.59 -13.10 -24.72
CA ASN A 111 0.05 -14.12 -25.56
C ASN A 111 -0.93 -15.20 -26.01
N VAL A 112 -1.84 -15.61 -25.13
CA VAL A 112 -2.90 -16.57 -25.46
C VAL A 112 -3.81 -16.00 -26.54
N ILE A 113 -4.32 -14.77 -26.37
CA ILE A 113 -5.19 -14.11 -27.35
C ILE A 113 -4.47 -13.94 -28.70
N LEU A 114 -3.21 -13.50 -28.68
CA LEU A 114 -2.39 -13.34 -29.87
C LEU A 114 -2.24 -14.68 -30.62
N LYS A 115 -1.96 -15.77 -29.90
CA LYS A 115 -1.85 -17.12 -30.47
C LYS A 115 -3.16 -17.59 -31.09
N TYR A 116 -4.31 -17.35 -30.44
CA TYR A 116 -5.61 -17.75 -31.00
C TYR A 116 -5.99 -16.97 -32.26
N LYS A 117 -5.66 -15.67 -32.33
CA LYS A 117 -5.93 -14.87 -33.53
C LYS A 117 -5.00 -15.21 -34.70
N LEU A 118 -3.75 -15.58 -34.42
CA LEU A 118 -2.79 -16.01 -35.45
C LEU A 118 -2.97 -17.47 -35.88
N SER A 119 -3.52 -18.32 -35.02
CA SER A 119 -3.76 -19.73 -35.33
C SER A 119 -4.89 -19.90 -36.34
N SER A 120 -4.78 -20.89 -37.21
CA SER A 120 -5.89 -21.32 -38.06
C SER A 120 -7.12 -21.63 -37.20
N LEU A 121 -8.31 -21.21 -37.67
CA LEU A 121 -9.59 -21.27 -36.95
C LEU A 121 -10.06 -22.70 -36.60
N LEU A 122 -9.36 -23.73 -37.06
CA LEU A 122 -9.78 -25.12 -36.92
C LEU A 122 -9.02 -25.84 -35.78
N PRO A 123 -9.69 -26.76 -35.06
CA PRO A 123 -9.05 -27.56 -34.02
C PRO A 123 -7.90 -28.40 -34.62
N PRO A 124 -6.90 -28.80 -33.80
CA PRO A 124 -5.68 -29.50 -34.26
C PRO A 124 -5.87 -30.62 -35.31
N PRO A 125 -6.89 -31.51 -35.22
CA PRO A 125 -7.08 -32.54 -36.25
C PRO A 125 -7.51 -32.01 -37.62
N LEU A 126 -8.18 -30.86 -37.70
CA LEU A 126 -8.68 -30.28 -38.96
C LEU A 126 -7.78 -29.16 -39.51
N ALA A 127 -6.72 -28.78 -38.79
CA ALA A 127 -5.76 -27.74 -39.20
C ALA A 127 -5.00 -28.09 -40.51
N VAL A 128 -4.90 -29.37 -40.85
CA VAL A 128 -4.27 -29.83 -42.10
C VAL A 128 -5.01 -29.29 -43.33
N PHE A 129 -6.36 -29.27 -43.30
CA PHE A 129 -7.17 -28.74 -44.40
C PHE A 129 -6.98 -27.23 -44.60
N SER A 130 -6.87 -26.45 -43.52
CA SER A 130 -6.58 -25.01 -43.63
C SER A 130 -5.18 -24.72 -44.17
N LEU A 131 -4.19 -25.54 -43.82
CA LEU A 131 -2.83 -25.41 -44.35
C LEU A 131 -2.78 -25.76 -45.85
N ILE A 132 -3.49 -26.80 -46.27
CA ILE A 132 -3.63 -27.17 -47.70
C ILE A 132 -4.30 -26.02 -48.49
N TYR A 133 -5.39 -25.46 -47.97
CA TYR A 133 -6.07 -24.32 -48.59
C TYR A 133 -5.17 -23.07 -48.71
N GLN A 134 -4.43 -22.75 -47.65
CA GLN A 134 -3.46 -21.64 -47.67
C GLN A 134 -2.32 -21.90 -48.67
N GLY A 135 -1.81 -23.13 -48.76
CA GLY A 135 -0.79 -23.52 -49.74
C GLY A 135 -1.26 -23.37 -51.19
N ILE A 136 -2.49 -23.78 -51.49
CA ILE A 136 -3.10 -23.62 -52.82
C ILE A 136 -3.30 -22.13 -53.15
N LYS A 137 -3.83 -21.35 -52.20
CA LYS A 137 -4.02 -19.90 -52.37
C LYS A 137 -2.70 -19.19 -52.62
N TYR A 138 -1.64 -19.56 -51.89
CA TYR A 138 -0.28 -19.03 -52.08
C TYR A 138 0.26 -19.35 -53.47
N LEU A 139 0.06 -20.57 -53.98
CA LEU A 139 0.49 -20.96 -55.32
C LEU A 139 -0.23 -20.12 -56.41
N ILE A 140 -1.54 -19.91 -56.25
CA ILE A 140 -2.34 -19.06 -57.15
C ILE A 140 -1.88 -17.60 -57.10
N TRP A 141 -1.56 -17.09 -55.90
CA TRP A 141 -1.08 -15.72 -55.70
C TRP A 141 0.30 -15.50 -56.32
N LYS A 142 1.22 -16.45 -56.14
CA LYS A 142 2.54 -16.44 -56.77
C LYS A 142 2.46 -16.42 -58.29
N CYS A 143 1.48 -17.12 -58.87
CA CYS A 143 1.23 -17.10 -60.32
C CYS A 143 0.55 -15.81 -60.82
N ARG A 144 -0.16 -15.07 -59.95
CA ARG A 144 -0.89 -13.83 -60.31
C ARG A 144 -0.14 -12.53 -59.99
N GLY A 145 1.05 -12.60 -59.39
CA GLY A 145 1.90 -11.44 -59.14
C GLY A 145 1.29 -10.36 -58.25
N ARG A 146 0.33 -10.71 -57.39
CA ARG A 146 -0.38 -9.75 -56.53
C ARG A 146 0.16 -9.84 -55.10
N GLU A 147 0.84 -8.79 -54.65
CA GLU A 147 1.44 -8.65 -53.33
C GLU A 147 0.44 -8.08 -52.31
N ASP A 148 -0.69 -8.76 -52.09
CA ASP A 148 -1.58 -8.35 -51.00
C ASP A 148 -1.15 -9.08 -49.72
N PHE A 149 -0.47 -8.33 -48.86
CA PHE A 149 0.07 -8.75 -47.56
C PHE A 149 -0.92 -9.62 -46.76
N CYS A 150 -0.51 -10.85 -46.45
CA CYS A 150 -1.10 -11.67 -45.41
C CYS A 150 -0.74 -11.11 -44.02
N ASP A 151 -1.14 -9.87 -43.70
CA ASP A 151 -0.91 -9.25 -42.40
C ASP A 151 -1.90 -9.83 -41.38
N HIS A 152 -1.62 -11.05 -40.88
CA HIS A 152 -2.44 -11.73 -39.87
C HIS A 152 -2.31 -11.09 -38.46
N GLY A 153 -1.62 -9.95 -38.34
CA GLY A 153 -1.43 -9.25 -37.09
C GLY A 153 -2.71 -8.61 -36.52
N LEU A 154 -2.69 -8.27 -35.23
CA LEU A 154 -3.69 -7.36 -34.63
C LEU A 154 -3.43 -5.90 -35.05
N LYS A 155 -3.38 -5.61 -36.35
CA LYS A 155 -3.34 -4.22 -36.82
C LYS A 155 -4.72 -3.81 -37.29
N ILE A 156 -5.19 -2.68 -36.77
CA ILE A 156 -6.38 -2.00 -37.27
C ILE A 156 -5.87 -0.97 -38.28
N TYR A 157 -6.41 -0.98 -39.48
CA TYR A 157 -6.13 0.04 -40.49
C TYR A 157 -7.10 1.19 -40.26
N LEU A 158 -6.58 2.36 -39.89
CA LEU A 158 -7.34 3.60 -39.74
C LEU A 158 -7.09 4.48 -40.96
N THR A 159 -8.09 5.30 -41.32
CA THR A 159 -7.88 6.39 -42.29
C THR A 159 -7.03 7.49 -41.67
N ASP A 160 -6.40 8.35 -42.49
CA ASP A 160 -5.57 9.45 -41.98
C ASP A 160 -6.38 10.41 -41.09
N GLU A 161 -7.66 10.67 -41.42
CA GLU A 161 -8.56 11.49 -40.60
C GLU A 161 -8.86 10.87 -39.22
N GLU A 162 -9.03 9.55 -39.13
CA GLU A 162 -9.26 8.85 -37.87
C GLU A 162 -8.00 8.82 -37.00
N LYS A 163 -6.83 8.71 -37.64
CA LYS A 163 -5.54 8.74 -36.97
C LYS A 163 -5.26 10.11 -36.35
N ASP A 164 -5.57 11.20 -37.05
CA ASP A 164 -5.42 12.55 -36.53
C ASP A 164 -6.32 12.79 -35.31
N LYS A 165 -7.58 12.34 -35.37
CA LYS A 165 -8.51 12.37 -34.22
C LYS A 165 -8.01 11.55 -33.02
N LEU A 166 -7.45 10.37 -33.29
CA LEU A 166 -6.86 9.54 -32.23
C LEU A 166 -5.68 10.24 -31.56
N HIS A 167 -4.84 10.93 -32.34
CA HIS A 167 -3.69 11.63 -31.79
C HIS A 167 -4.10 12.84 -30.94
N GLU A 168 -5.11 13.60 -31.37
CA GLU A 168 -5.72 14.68 -30.55
C GLU A 168 -6.26 14.14 -29.22
N PHE A 169 -6.96 12.99 -29.26
CA PHE A 169 -7.45 12.32 -28.05
C PHE A 169 -6.32 11.87 -27.11
N GLU A 170 -5.24 11.29 -27.64
CA GLU A 170 -4.07 10.88 -26.84
C GLU A 170 -3.40 12.08 -26.16
N LEU A 171 -3.25 13.20 -26.88
CA LEU A 171 -2.68 14.43 -26.34
C LEU A 171 -3.53 14.98 -25.20
N GLN A 172 -4.86 15.03 -25.37
CA GLN A 172 -5.76 15.48 -24.31
C GLN A 172 -5.68 14.58 -23.06
N CYS A 173 -5.68 13.26 -23.24
CA CYS A 173 -5.52 12.31 -22.13
C CYS A 173 -4.18 12.48 -21.40
N LEU A 174 -3.11 12.74 -22.15
CA LEU A 174 -1.78 12.96 -21.60
C LEU A 174 -1.72 14.26 -20.78
N GLU A 175 -2.30 15.35 -21.30
CA GLU A 175 -2.38 16.62 -20.60
C GLU A 175 -3.12 16.49 -19.27
N ASP A 176 -4.29 15.85 -19.29
CA ASP A 176 -5.09 15.59 -18.09
C ASP A 176 -4.32 14.73 -17.07
N TYR A 177 -3.61 13.70 -17.54
CA TYR A 177 -2.78 12.86 -16.68
C TYR A 177 -1.65 13.65 -16.01
N VAL A 178 -0.92 14.47 -16.78
CA VAL A 178 0.18 15.31 -16.27
C VAL A 178 -0.35 16.31 -15.25
N ARG A 179 -1.46 16.99 -15.56
CA ARG A 179 -2.13 17.93 -14.64
C ARG A 179 -2.54 17.24 -13.34
N HIS A 180 -3.14 16.05 -13.42
CA HIS A 180 -3.52 15.30 -12.24
C HIS A 180 -2.30 14.87 -11.41
N LYS A 181 -1.21 14.49 -12.05
CA LYS A 181 0.05 14.13 -11.39
C LYS A 181 0.65 15.32 -10.64
N GLU A 182 0.69 16.50 -11.26
CA GLU A 182 1.16 17.73 -10.62
C GLU A 182 0.25 18.12 -9.45
N ASN A 183 -1.08 18.05 -9.62
CA ASN A 183 -2.02 18.34 -8.53
C ASN A 183 -1.82 17.40 -7.32
N LYS A 184 -1.58 16.10 -7.53
CA LYS A 184 -1.26 15.17 -6.42
C LYS A 184 0.05 15.53 -5.74
N LEU A 185 1.04 15.96 -6.52
CA LEU A 185 2.34 16.37 -6.00
C LEU A 185 2.22 17.68 -5.19
N GLN A 186 1.48 18.67 -5.69
CA GLN A 186 1.17 19.93 -4.99
C GLN A 186 0.34 19.70 -3.71
N THR A 187 -0.63 18.78 -3.77
CA THR A 187 -1.48 18.44 -2.62
C THR A 187 -0.74 17.60 -1.57
N SER A 188 0.39 16.98 -1.93
CA SER A 188 1.20 16.20 -1.00
C SER A 188 1.59 17.06 0.22
N ALA A 189 1.41 16.50 1.42
CA ALA A 189 1.61 17.20 2.68
C ALA A 189 2.98 17.89 2.77
N ASN A 190 4.03 17.26 2.24
CA ASN A 190 5.38 17.82 2.26
C ASN A 190 5.53 19.09 1.43
N LYS A 191 4.91 19.16 0.24
CA LYS A 191 4.94 20.38 -0.59
C LYS A 191 4.08 21.48 0.01
N ARG A 192 2.92 21.15 0.59
CA ARG A 192 2.08 22.12 1.30
C ARG A 192 2.82 22.72 2.50
N ILE A 193 3.51 21.90 3.29
CA ILE A 193 4.31 22.36 4.43
C ILE A 193 5.47 23.22 3.94
N SER A 194 6.17 22.81 2.87
CA SER A 194 7.25 23.61 2.28
C SER A 194 6.77 24.98 1.80
N ALA A 195 5.63 25.03 1.09
CA ALA A 195 5.06 26.29 0.60
C ALA A 195 4.56 27.20 1.73
N ILE A 196 3.99 26.62 2.80
CA ILE A 196 3.62 27.38 4.00
C ILE A 196 4.88 27.87 4.72
N SER A 197 5.90 27.03 4.85
CA SER A 197 7.18 27.41 5.48
C SER A 197 7.82 28.58 4.74
N GLU A 198 7.86 28.54 3.42
CA GLU A 198 8.41 29.62 2.59
C GLU A 198 7.61 30.93 2.77
N ARG A 199 6.27 30.83 2.76
CA ARG A 199 5.41 32.00 3.04
C ARG A 199 5.57 32.53 4.46
N VAL A 200 5.75 31.66 5.45
CA VAL A 200 5.99 32.06 6.84
C VAL A 200 7.35 32.74 6.96
N THR A 201 8.39 32.26 6.25
CA THR A 201 9.69 32.93 6.24
C THR A 201 9.63 34.31 5.57
N GLU A 202 8.86 34.45 4.48
CA GLU A 202 8.63 35.74 3.83
C GLU A 202 7.89 36.72 4.75
N ILE A 203 6.81 36.27 5.40
CA ILE A 203 6.05 37.07 6.37
C ILE A 203 6.93 37.44 7.57
N SER A 204 7.79 36.54 8.05
CA SER A 204 8.72 36.83 9.14
C SER A 204 9.71 37.93 8.76
N ALA A 205 10.27 37.88 7.54
CA ALA A 205 11.17 38.92 7.05
C ALA A 205 10.47 40.29 6.97
N GLN A 206 9.24 40.32 6.45
CA GLN A 206 8.46 41.56 6.41
C GLN A 206 8.10 42.07 7.82
N MET A 207 7.82 41.17 8.76
CA MET A 207 7.56 41.54 10.14
C MET A 207 8.80 42.16 10.80
N ASP A 208 9.98 41.60 10.57
CA ASP A 208 11.24 42.15 11.07
C ASP A 208 11.45 43.58 10.56
N ASP A 209 11.21 43.83 9.26
CA ASP A 209 11.27 45.18 8.68
C ASP A 209 10.29 46.16 9.35
N ILE A 210 9.05 45.74 9.60
CA ILE A 210 8.05 46.54 10.32
C ILE A 210 8.51 46.83 11.75
N THR A 211 9.11 45.86 12.45
CA THR A 211 9.61 46.10 13.81
C THR A 211 10.76 47.12 13.84
N VAL A 212 11.62 47.13 12.81
CA VAL A 212 12.67 48.14 12.65
C VAL A 212 12.05 49.51 12.41
N GLN A 213 11.03 49.60 11.56
CA GLN A 213 10.30 50.84 11.31
C GLN A 213 9.58 51.35 12.57
N GLU A 214 8.95 50.47 13.35
CA GLU A 214 8.29 50.84 14.61
C GLU A 214 9.31 51.39 15.62
N LYS A 215 10.48 50.75 15.75
CA LYS A 215 11.57 51.25 16.61
C LYS A 215 12.02 52.64 16.18
N SER A 216 12.20 52.89 14.88
CA SER A 216 12.54 54.20 14.36
C SER A 216 11.46 55.24 14.71
N PHE A 217 10.19 54.90 14.51
CA PHE A 217 9.07 55.79 14.80
C PHE A 217 8.96 56.10 16.30
N ARG A 218 9.14 55.09 17.18
CA ARG A 218 9.21 55.28 18.63
C ARG A 218 10.33 56.23 19.03
N HIS A 219 11.52 56.10 18.44
CA HIS A 219 12.61 57.04 18.69
C HIS A 219 12.25 58.47 18.25
N THR A 220 11.64 58.64 17.08
CA THR A 220 11.18 59.97 16.63
C THR A 220 10.13 60.56 17.57
N LEU A 221 9.17 59.76 18.03
CA LEU A 221 8.17 60.18 19.02
C LEU A 221 8.80 60.58 20.36
N GLN A 222 9.77 59.80 20.86
CA GLN A 222 10.50 60.15 22.08
C GLN A 222 11.24 61.49 21.96
N LEU A 223 11.84 61.77 20.80
CA LEU A 223 12.49 63.06 20.55
C LEU A 223 11.48 64.21 20.47
N ALA A 224 10.32 63.99 19.86
CA ALA A 224 9.24 64.97 19.81
C ALA A 224 8.70 65.27 21.22
N ASP A 225 8.46 64.24 22.04
CA ASP A 225 8.00 64.35 23.42
C ASP A 225 8.99 65.16 24.28
N GLN A 226 10.29 64.87 24.20
CA GLN A 226 11.34 65.68 24.82
C GLN A 226 11.34 67.14 24.35
N GLY A 227 11.03 67.36 23.07
CA GLY A 227 10.89 68.71 22.50
C GLY A 227 9.70 69.47 23.08
N VAL A 228 8.55 68.81 23.25
CA VAL A 228 7.35 69.37 23.87
C VAL A 228 7.62 69.69 25.35
N SER A 229 8.22 68.78 26.13
CA SER A 229 8.55 69.06 27.53
C SER A 229 9.47 70.27 27.69
N LYS A 230 10.46 70.43 26.80
CA LYS A 230 11.32 71.64 26.79
C LYS A 230 10.54 72.92 26.47
N LEU A 231 9.58 72.85 25.55
CA LEU A 231 8.71 73.99 25.25
C LEU A 231 7.81 74.32 26.44
N GLU A 232 7.23 73.33 27.10
CA GLU A 232 6.44 73.52 28.32
C GLU A 232 7.26 74.20 29.42
N GLU A 233 8.52 73.78 29.64
CA GLU A 233 9.42 74.46 30.58
C GLU A 233 9.67 75.93 30.20
N ILE A 234 9.83 76.24 28.90
CA ILE A 234 9.99 77.61 28.41
C ILE A 234 8.70 78.41 28.62
N PHE A 235 7.52 77.82 28.35
CA PHE A 235 6.23 78.45 28.56
C PHE A 235 5.99 78.74 30.03
N LEU A 236 6.31 77.82 30.94
CA LEU A 236 6.21 78.04 32.38
C LEU A 236 7.13 79.18 32.83
N LYS A 237 8.40 79.18 32.40
CA LYS A 237 9.33 80.29 32.66
C LYS A 237 8.81 81.62 32.14
N ASN A 238 8.30 81.66 30.91
CA ASN A 238 7.71 82.87 30.33
C ASN A 238 6.43 83.30 31.06
N HIS A 239 5.58 82.37 31.47
CA HIS A 239 4.39 82.66 32.25
C HIS A 239 4.74 83.23 33.63
N GLU A 240 5.77 82.71 34.31
CA GLU A 240 6.28 83.30 35.54
C GLU A 240 6.80 84.73 35.33
N ILE A 241 7.52 84.99 34.23
CA ILE A 241 7.96 86.35 33.86
C ILE A 241 6.77 87.29 33.62
N VAL A 242 5.74 86.83 32.89
CA VAL A 242 4.52 87.62 32.63
C VAL A 242 3.75 87.87 33.92
N LYS A 243 3.65 86.90 34.82
CA LYS A 243 2.99 87.05 36.12
C LYS A 243 3.75 88.03 37.03
N LEU A 244 5.07 88.00 37.02
CA LEU A 244 5.92 89.00 37.69
C LEU A 244 5.68 90.41 37.12
N MET A 245 5.51 90.55 35.81
CA MET A 245 5.12 91.83 35.19
C MET A 245 3.69 92.25 35.55
N GLY A 246 2.73 91.32 35.58
CA GLY A 246 1.33 91.58 35.92
C GLY A 246 1.13 92.02 37.37
N HIS A 247 1.92 91.51 38.32
CA HIS A 247 1.89 92.00 39.71
C HIS A 247 2.39 93.45 39.87
N MET A 248 3.06 94.03 38.87
CA MET A 248 3.42 95.45 38.86
C MET A 248 2.34 96.36 38.24
N VAL A 249 1.25 95.80 37.66
CA VAL A 249 0.23 96.57 36.90
C VAL A 249 -1.21 96.08 37.21
N PRO A 250 -2.03 96.82 37.98
CA PRO A 250 -3.40 96.40 38.31
C PRO A 250 -4.43 96.75 37.19
N GLY A 251 -5.19 95.74 36.70
CA GLY A 251 -6.36 95.94 35.82
C GLY A 251 -6.64 94.92 34.68
N PHE A 252 -6.21 93.66 34.76
CA PHE A 252 -6.12 92.76 33.58
C PHE A 252 -7.27 91.73 33.40
N ASP A 253 -8.27 91.68 34.28
CA ASP A 253 -9.28 90.59 34.30
C ASP A 253 -10.42 90.73 33.25
N GLU A 254 -10.48 91.82 32.49
CA GLU A 254 -11.59 92.09 31.54
C GLU A 254 -11.41 91.47 30.13
N PHE A 255 -10.27 90.85 29.82
CA PHE A 255 -9.97 90.39 28.45
C PHE A 255 -10.16 88.89 28.18
N ALA A 256 -10.56 88.09 29.17
CA ALA A 256 -10.54 86.63 29.05
C ALA A 256 -11.95 85.99 29.00
N GLN A 257 -12.86 86.44 28.12
CA GLN A 257 -14.05 85.64 27.78
C GLN A 257 -14.64 85.97 26.40
N SER A 258 -14.27 85.17 25.38
CA SER A 258 -15.13 84.59 24.33
C SER A 258 -14.25 83.83 23.30
N PRO A 259 -14.81 82.97 22.43
CA PRO A 259 -15.79 81.91 22.68
C PRO A 259 -15.36 80.56 22.06
N SER A 260 -15.85 79.48 22.64
CA SER A 260 -15.86 78.13 22.08
C SER A 260 -16.57 78.09 20.71
N ARG A 261 -15.86 77.59 19.68
CA ARG A 261 -16.43 77.12 18.41
C ARG A 261 -15.97 75.67 18.21
N GLN A 262 -16.91 74.86 17.75
CA GLN A 262 -16.87 73.47 17.28
C GLN A 262 -15.49 72.84 17.03
#